data_AF-A0A7W0NAJ6-F1
#
_entry.id   AF-A0A7W0NAJ6-F1
#
_cell.length_a   1.000
_cell.length_b   1.000
_cell.length_c   1.000
_cell.angle_alpha   90.00
_cell.angle_beta   90.00
_cell.angle_gamma   90.00
#
_symmetry.space_group_name_H-M   'P 1'
#
loop_
_entity.id
_entity.type
_entity.pdbx_description
1 polymer ?
#
loop_
_entity_poly.entity_id
_entity_poly.type
_entity_poly.pdbx_seq_one_letter_code
_entity_poly.pdbx_strand_id
1 'polypeptide(L)'
;MISIKNFTSIGNAGHGMFVGNGVDVDIDGFFAKDNGGDGLHFAAARAVQELKLPNEEALREVLLQLQSANSEEAKTNAITQWFSSHGATLGVGAINTLATLSSNPLVIQWLSSK
;
A
#
# COMPACT_ATOMS: atom_id res chain seq x y z
N MET A 1 -10.54 1.90 13.33
CA MET A 1 -9.81 3.17 13.37
C MET A 1 -9.04 3.29 14.69
N ILE A 2 -7.72 3.41 14.61
CA ILE A 2 -6.80 3.62 15.74
C ILE A 2 -6.28 5.05 15.63
N SER A 3 -6.37 5.85 16.70
CA SER A 3 -5.77 7.20 16.73
C SER A 3 -4.49 7.15 17.57
N ILE A 4 -3.38 7.60 17.00
CA ILE A 4 -2.06 7.67 17.64
C ILE A 4 -1.62 9.14 17.63
N LYS A 5 -1.31 9.68 18.81
CA LYS A 5 -0.91 11.08 18.96
C LYS A 5 0.43 11.22 19.66
N ASN A 6 1.25 12.17 19.19
CA ASN A 6 2.52 12.57 19.79
C ASN A 6 3.49 11.40 20.03
N PHE A 7 3.66 10.56 19.00
CA PHE A 7 4.52 9.38 19.07
C PHE A 7 5.92 9.68 18.53
N THR A 8 6.95 9.27 19.26
CA THR A 8 8.36 9.38 18.86
C THR A 8 9.02 8.01 18.79
N SER A 9 9.70 7.73 17.68
CA SER A 9 10.34 6.44 17.44
C SER A 9 11.80 6.61 17.01
N ILE A 10 12.73 6.15 17.85
CA ILE A 10 14.17 6.40 17.66
C ILE A 10 14.98 5.13 17.90
N GLY A 11 15.89 4.80 16.98
CA GLY A 11 16.87 3.73 17.19
C GLY A 11 16.33 2.32 17.04
N ASN A 12 15.14 2.13 16.46
CA ASN A 12 14.60 0.80 16.23
C ASN A 12 15.44 0.05 15.20
N ALA A 13 15.63 -1.26 15.39
CA ALA A 13 16.31 -2.11 14.41
C ALA A 13 15.54 -2.24 13.08
N GLY A 14 14.23 -1.97 13.08
CA GLY A 14 13.34 -1.98 11.91
C GLY A 14 12.70 -0.62 11.65
N HIS A 15 11.41 -0.60 11.28
CA HIS A 15 10.68 0.65 11.04
C HIS A 15 10.36 1.41 12.33
N GLY A 16 10.22 2.72 12.24
CA GLY A 16 9.75 3.55 13.36
C GLY A 16 8.29 3.24 13.73
N MET A 17 7.43 3.05 12.74
CA MET A 17 6.06 2.57 12.87
C MET A 17 5.68 1.73 11.64
N PHE A 18 5.08 0.57 11.86
CA PHE A 18 4.57 -0.31 10.80
C PHE A 18 3.04 -0.36 10.88
N VAL A 19 2.37 0.06 9.81
CA VAL A 19 0.91 -0.03 9.69
C VAL A 19 0.55 -1.19 8.77
N GLY A 20 -0.03 -2.23 9.36
CA GLY A 20 -0.49 -3.43 8.65
C GLY A 20 -1.77 -3.21 7.85
N ASN A 21 -2.07 -4.15 6.95
CA ASN A 21 -3.26 -4.10 6.10
C ASN A 21 -4.55 -4.09 6.92
N GLY A 22 -5.56 -3.33 6.44
CA GLY A 22 -6.90 -3.28 7.03
C GLY A 22 -7.00 -2.44 8.31
N VAL A 23 -5.95 -1.70 8.68
CA VAL A 23 -5.97 -0.81 9.84
C VAL A 23 -6.18 0.63 9.39
N ASP A 24 -7.36 1.19 9.68
CA ASP A 24 -7.56 2.64 9.62
C ASP A 24 -6.79 3.29 10.76
N VAL A 25 -5.87 4.20 10.44
CA VAL A 25 -5.09 4.95 11.44
C VAL A 25 -5.26 6.46 11.26
N ASP A 26 -5.40 7.16 12.37
CA ASP A 26 -5.33 8.63 12.47
C ASP A 26 -4.06 8.97 13.26
N ILE A 27 -3.11 9.68 12.64
CA ILE A 27 -1.79 9.91 13.21
C ILE A 27 -1.53 11.41 13.29
N ASP A 28 -1.31 11.91 14.50
CA ASP A 28 -1.03 13.31 14.80
C ASP A 28 0.28 13.45 15.59
N GLY A 29 1.17 14.35 15.19
CA GLY A 29 2.44 14.58 15.90
C GLY A 29 3.42 13.40 15.92
N PHE A 30 3.63 12.72 14.78
CA PHE A 30 4.61 11.63 14.68
C PHE A 30 6.03 12.14 14.33
N PHE A 31 7.03 11.69 15.09
CA PHE A 31 8.45 11.93 14.79
C PHE A 31 9.24 10.62 14.80
N ALA A 32 10.10 10.43 13.79
CA ALA A 32 11.00 9.29 13.73
C ALA A 32 12.41 9.67 13.30
N LYS A 33 13.40 9.02 13.90
CA LYS A 33 14.82 9.29 13.63
C LYS A 33 15.68 8.05 13.87
N ASP A 34 16.74 7.87 13.11
CA ASP A 34 17.78 6.86 13.37
C ASP A 34 17.25 5.41 13.50
N ASN A 35 16.15 5.08 12.81
CA ASN A 35 15.64 3.72 12.73
C ASN A 35 16.34 2.96 11.59
N GLY A 36 16.48 1.63 11.72
CA GLY A 36 17.13 0.76 10.73
C GLY A 36 16.36 0.61 9.42
N GLY A 37 15.04 0.88 9.45
CA GLY A 37 14.19 1.03 8.26
C GLY A 37 13.47 2.38 8.25
N ASP A 38 12.39 2.50 7.46
CA ASP A 38 11.63 3.75 7.33
C ASP A 38 11.09 4.26 8.68
N GLY A 39 10.98 5.59 8.82
CA GLY A 39 10.31 6.20 9.96
C GLY A 39 8.86 5.72 10.09
N LEU A 40 8.08 5.80 9.02
CA LEU A 40 6.74 5.24 8.91
C LEU A 40 6.67 4.34 7.69
N HIS A 41 6.32 3.07 7.88
CA HIS A 41 6.18 2.08 6.82
C HIS A 41 4.73 1.58 6.73
N PHE A 42 4.18 1.65 5.53
CA PHE A 42 2.88 1.07 5.19
C PHE A 42 3.10 -0.25 4.48
N ALA A 43 2.22 -1.23 4.69
CA ALA A 43 2.30 -2.57 4.11
C ALA A 43 2.20 -2.67 2.56
N ALA A 44 2.52 -1.61 1.81
CA ALA A 44 2.74 -1.62 0.37
C ALA A 44 3.85 -2.62 -0.02
N ALA A 45 4.96 -2.69 0.74
CA ALA A 45 6.04 -3.66 0.47
C ALA A 45 5.58 -5.13 0.62
N ARG A 46 4.66 -5.41 1.56
CA ARG A 46 4.05 -6.73 1.69
C ARG A 46 3.09 -7.02 0.54
N ALA A 47 2.33 -6.02 0.08
CA ALA A 47 1.49 -6.16 -1.11
C ALA A 47 2.32 -6.45 -2.36
N VAL A 48 3.49 -5.82 -2.53
CA VAL A 48 4.43 -6.15 -3.63
C VAL A 48 4.83 -7.62 -3.58
N GLN A 49 5.16 -8.16 -2.40
CA GLN A 49 5.51 -9.57 -2.24
C GLN A 49 4.32 -10.52 -2.46
N GLU A 50 3.17 -10.24 -1.85
CA GLU A 50 1.96 -11.08 -1.94
C GLU A 50 1.38 -11.11 -3.36
N LEU A 51 1.47 -9.97 -4.07
CA LEU A 51 1.03 -9.82 -5.45
C LEU A 51 2.11 -10.20 -6.46
N LYS A 52 3.31 -10.62 -6.01
CA LYS A 52 4.47 -10.94 -6.86
C LYS A 52 4.80 -9.84 -7.86
N LEU A 53 4.71 -8.58 -7.43
CA LEU A 53 5.04 -7.41 -8.21
C LEU A 53 6.56 -7.18 -8.19
N PRO A 54 7.14 -6.61 -9.26
CA PRO A 54 8.58 -6.40 -9.34
C PRO A 54 9.11 -5.32 -8.38
N ASN A 55 8.28 -4.33 -8.03
CA ASN A 55 8.62 -3.23 -7.13
C ASN A 55 7.35 -2.48 -6.69
N GLU A 56 7.51 -1.47 -5.82
CA GLU A 56 6.42 -0.60 -5.36
C GLU A 56 5.85 0.30 -6.47
N GLU A 57 6.64 0.64 -7.49
CA GLU A 57 6.14 1.44 -8.62
C GLU A 57 5.10 0.65 -9.44
N ALA A 58 5.33 -0.64 -9.65
CA ALA A 58 4.36 -1.53 -10.24
C ALA A 58 3.07 -1.63 -9.40
N LEU A 59 3.18 -1.62 -8.06
CA LEU A 59 2.01 -1.56 -7.18
C LEU A 59 1.27 -0.24 -7.34
N ARG A 60 1.99 0.89 -7.41
CA ARG A 60 1.41 2.22 -7.65
C ARG A 60 0.67 2.26 -8.99
N GLU A 61 1.26 1.75 -10.07
CA GLU A 61 0.62 1.67 -11.38
C GLU A 61 -0.68 0.87 -11.37
N VAL A 62 -0.68 -0.33 -10.77
CA VAL A 62 -1.88 -1.18 -10.63
C VAL A 62 -2.97 -0.44 -9.86
N LEU A 63 -2.61 0.22 -8.76
CA LEU A 63 -3.58 0.93 -7.92
C LEU A 63 -4.15 2.18 -8.61
N LEU A 64 -3.35 2.89 -9.42
CA LEU A 64 -3.82 4.02 -10.23
C LEU A 64 -4.83 3.55 -11.29
N GLN A 65 -4.58 2.43 -11.97
CA GLN A 65 -5.54 1.86 -12.91
C GLN A 65 -6.86 1.48 -12.23
N LEU A 66 -6.79 0.93 -11.02
CA LEU A 66 -7.96 0.61 -10.21
C LEU A 66 -8.76 1.83 -9.78
N GLN A 67 -8.11 2.94 -9.45
CA GLN A 67 -8.80 4.19 -9.13
C GLN A 67 -9.53 4.79 -10.34
N SER A 68 -8.99 4.59 -11.54
CA SER A 68 -9.61 5.07 -12.77
C SER A 68 -10.81 4.22 -13.23
N ALA A 69 -10.97 3.02 -12.68
CA ALA A 69 -12.06 2.11 -13.02
C ALA A 69 -13.36 2.47 -12.29
N ASN A 70 -14.45 2.60 -13.04
CA ASN A 70 -15.76 3.04 -12.54
C ASN A 70 -16.73 1.91 -12.17
N SER A 71 -16.32 0.64 -12.29
CA SER A 71 -17.12 -0.53 -11.93
C SER A 71 -16.24 -1.70 -11.47
N GLU A 72 -16.83 -2.66 -10.74
CA GLU A 72 -16.11 -3.88 -10.31
C GLU A 72 -15.63 -4.73 -11.49
N GLU A 73 -16.39 -4.76 -12.58
CA GLU A 73 -15.99 -5.42 -13.82
C GLU A 73 -14.80 -4.70 -14.47
N ALA A 74 -14.81 -3.37 -14.52
CA ALA A 74 -13.70 -2.58 -15.02
C ALA A 74 -12.44 -2.75 -14.17
N LYS A 75 -12.57 -2.83 -12.84
CA LYS A 75 -11.45 -3.10 -11.92
C LYS A 75 -10.84 -4.48 -12.17
N THR A 76 -11.68 -5.51 -12.32
CA THR A 76 -11.23 -6.87 -12.61
C THR A 76 -10.51 -6.94 -13.95
N ASN A 77 -11.03 -6.27 -14.97
CA ASN A 77 -10.41 -6.18 -16.29
C ASN A 77 -9.06 -5.44 -16.24
N ALA A 78 -8.99 -4.30 -15.54
CA ALA A 78 -7.75 -3.54 -15.38
C ALA A 78 -6.64 -4.36 -14.70
N ILE A 79 -6.97 -5.02 -13.58
CA ILE A 79 -6.04 -5.92 -12.89
C ILE A 79 -5.57 -7.03 -13.85
N THR A 80 -6.50 -7.71 -14.51
CA THR A 80 -6.17 -8.84 -15.40
C THR A 80 -5.27 -8.39 -16.56
N GLN A 81 -5.55 -7.23 -17.16
CA GLN A 81 -4.76 -6.67 -18.25
C GLN A 81 -3.37 -6.24 -17.80
N TRP A 82 -3.25 -5.58 -16.64
CA TRP A 82 -1.95 -5.17 -16.11
C TRP A 82 -1.05 -6.38 -15.86
N PHE A 83 -1.56 -7.40 -15.15
CA PHE A 83 -0.78 -8.60 -14.86
C PHE A 83 -0.39 -9.37 -16.13
N SER A 84 -1.31 -9.47 -17.10
CA SER A 84 -1.04 -10.12 -18.40
C SER A 84 0.03 -9.40 -19.21
N SER A 85 0.05 -8.06 -19.19
CA SER A 85 1.01 -7.25 -19.95
C SER A 85 2.40 -7.19 -19.30
N HIS A 86 2.49 -7.39 -17.99
CA HIS A 86 3.75 -7.30 -17.23
C HIS A 86 4.38 -8.65 -16.88
N GLY A 87 3.81 -9.76 -17.39
CA GLY A 87 4.30 -11.12 -17.11
C GLY A 87 4.21 -11.50 -15.62
N ALA A 88 3.40 -10.77 -14.85
CA ALA A 88 3.18 -11.00 -13.43
C ALA A 88 2.07 -12.04 -13.24
N THR A 89 2.12 -12.79 -12.13
CA THR A 89 1.09 -13.79 -11.80
C THR A 89 0.18 -13.26 -10.71
N LEU A 90 -1.13 -13.28 -10.96
CA LEU A 90 -2.14 -12.96 -9.96
C LEU A 90 -2.14 -14.01 -8.85
N GLY A 91 -1.76 -13.62 -7.64
CA GLY A 91 -1.89 -14.45 -6.45
C GLY A 91 -3.35 -14.70 -6.08
N VAL A 92 -3.63 -15.82 -5.42
CA VAL A 92 -4.94 -16.07 -4.82
C VAL A 92 -5.21 -14.99 -3.76
N GLY A 93 -6.31 -14.25 -3.90
CA GLY A 93 -6.64 -13.12 -3.02
C GLY A 93 -6.10 -11.75 -3.47
N ALA A 94 -5.35 -11.69 -4.57
CA ALA A 94 -4.77 -10.45 -5.09
C ALA A 94 -5.80 -9.34 -5.33
N ILE A 95 -6.97 -9.70 -5.88
CA ILE A 95 -8.06 -8.75 -6.14
C ILE A 95 -8.57 -8.13 -4.83
N ASN A 96 -8.72 -8.92 -3.76
CA ASN A 96 -9.18 -8.41 -2.46
C ASN A 96 -8.12 -7.50 -1.81
N THR A 97 -6.85 -7.87 -1.89
CA THR A 97 -5.74 -7.04 -1.41
C THR A 97 -5.70 -5.70 -2.14
N LEU A 98 -5.78 -5.72 -3.48
CA LEU A 98 -5.79 -4.53 -4.31
C LEU A 98 -7.04 -3.65 -4.11
N ALA A 99 -8.21 -4.26 -3.92
CA ALA A 99 -9.45 -3.54 -3.60
C ALA A 99 -9.36 -2.84 -2.23
N THR A 100 -8.76 -3.51 -1.24
CA THR A 100 -8.53 -2.94 0.10
C THR A 100 -7.52 -1.79 0.05
N LEU A 101 -6.44 -1.93 -0.72
CA LEU A 101 -5.42 -0.90 -0.86
C LEU A 101 -5.94 0.31 -1.63
N SER A 102 -6.65 0.11 -2.75
CA SER A 102 -7.17 1.20 -3.59
C SER A 102 -8.24 2.06 -2.92
N SER A 103 -8.89 1.53 -1.88
CA SER A 103 -9.88 2.25 -1.06
C SER A 103 -9.29 2.86 0.22
N ASN A 104 -8.02 2.59 0.55
CA ASN A 104 -7.37 3.11 1.76
C ASN A 104 -6.95 4.58 1.57
N PRO A 105 -7.45 5.54 2.39
CA PRO A 105 -7.14 6.97 2.23
C PRO A 105 -5.65 7.32 2.24
N LEU A 106 -4.83 6.59 2.98
CA LEU A 106 -3.38 6.81 3.07
C LEU A 106 -2.67 6.30 1.80
N VAL A 107 -3.16 5.22 1.22
CA VAL A 107 -2.69 4.75 -0.10
C VAL A 107 -3.09 5.76 -1.17
N ILE A 108 -4.32 6.26 -1.16
CA ILE A 108 -4.76 7.32 -2.09
C ILE A 108 -3.86 8.56 -1.98
N GLN A 109 -3.50 8.96 -0.76
CA GLN A 109 -2.57 10.07 -0.52
C GLN A 109 -1.16 9.76 -1.06
N TRP A 110 -0.64 8.55 -0.83
CA TRP A 110 0.65 8.10 -1.37
C TRP A 110 0.67 8.07 -2.90
N LEU A 111 -0.44 7.69 -3.56
CA LEU A 111 -0.57 7.74 -5.02
C LEU A 111 -0.56 9.19 -5.55
N SER A 112 -0.96 10.15 -4.70
CA SER A 112 -1.03 11.57 -5.04
C SER A 112 0.27 12.34 -4.78
N SER A 113 1.19 11.80 -3.97
CA SER A 113 2.51 12.38 -3.72
C SER A 113 3.49 11.97 -4.83
N LYS A 114 3.85 12.92 -5.69
CA LYS A 114 4.90 12.74 -6.71
C LYS A 114 6.28 12.55 -6.09
#